data_AF-C7H7I9-F1
#
_entry.id   AF-C7H7I9-F1
#
_cell.length_a   1.000
_cell.length_b   1.000
_cell.length_c   1.000
_cell.angle_alpha   90.00
_cell.angle_beta   90.00
_cell.angle_gamma   90.00
#
_symmetry.space_group_name_H-M   'P 1'
#
loop_
_entity.id
_entity.type
_entity.pdbx_description
1 polymer ?
#
loop_
_entity_poly.entity_id
_entity_poly.type
_entity_poly.pdbx_seq_one_letter_code
_entity_poly.pdbx_strand_id
1 'polypeptide(L)'
;MHFRRERRNGVVVSLQETLEAGKEDSALTLSDVLQDGFCMEDACERQDEARRLRRLIEGLPARERKLILLRYGLAGQPPLTQLETAQLLQISRSYVSRLETHALNQLRKGWLQESPGE
;
A
#
# COMPACT_ATOMS: atom_id res chain seq x y z
N MET A 1 36.48 6.29 23.92
CA MET A 1 35.63 5.81 22.80
C MET A 1 35.20 7.03 22.00
N HIS A 2 35.66 7.14 20.75
CA HIS A 2 35.48 8.30 19.88
C HIS A 2 33.99 8.56 19.55
N PHE A 3 33.51 9.76 19.88
CA PHE A 3 32.24 10.27 19.33
C PHE A 3 32.47 10.61 17.86
N ARG A 4 31.71 9.96 16.98
CA ARG A 4 31.75 10.22 15.53
C ARG A 4 31.27 11.66 15.28
N ARG A 5 32.18 12.45 14.70
CA ARG A 5 32.00 13.73 14.00
C ARG A 5 30.55 13.95 13.52
N GLU A 6 29.81 14.79 14.22
CA GLU A 6 28.47 15.25 13.82
C GLU A 6 28.56 16.03 12.50
N ARG A 7 27.89 15.50 11.48
CA ARG A 7 27.60 16.26 10.26
C ARG A 7 26.51 17.25 10.63
N ARG A 8 26.79 18.56 10.48
CA ARG A 8 25.86 19.70 10.52
C ARG A 8 24.40 19.28 10.75
N ASN A 9 24.04 19.09 12.02
CA ASN A 9 22.65 18.95 12.40
C ASN A 9 21.96 20.27 12.04
N GLY A 10 20.92 20.20 11.20
CA GLY A 10 19.88 21.22 11.25
C GLY A 10 19.34 21.30 12.68
N VAL A 11 18.82 22.45 13.08
CA VAL A 11 18.35 22.75 14.45
C VAL A 11 17.58 21.55 15.03
N VAL A 12 18.19 20.85 15.99
CA VAL A 12 17.55 19.76 16.74
C VAL A 12 16.85 20.41 17.92
N VAL A 13 15.57 20.10 18.10
CA VAL A 13 14.70 20.68 19.14
C VAL A 13 14.14 19.55 19.99
N SER A 14 13.97 19.80 21.29
CA SER A 14 13.39 18.82 22.22
C SER A 14 11.87 18.75 22.02
N LEU A 15 11.30 17.55 21.89
CA LEU A 15 9.83 17.40 21.79
C LEU A 15 9.11 17.81 23.08
N GLN A 16 9.84 17.84 24.19
CA GLN A 16 9.37 18.24 25.51
C GLN A 16 9.49 19.76 25.75
N GLU A 17 9.90 20.53 24.73
CA GLU A 17 9.92 21.99 24.80
C GLU A 17 8.48 22.54 24.79
N THR A 18 8.20 23.45 25.72
CA THR A 18 6.89 24.10 25.89
C THR A 18 6.70 25.24 24.89
N LEU A 19 5.54 25.28 24.23
CA LEU A 19 5.22 26.28 23.19
C LEU A 19 4.85 27.66 23.75
N GLU A 20 4.23 27.74 24.94
CA GLU A 20 3.88 29.00 25.60
C GLU A 20 4.13 28.96 27.11
N ALA A 21 4.71 30.04 27.66
CA ALA A 21 4.94 30.26 29.09
C ALA A 21 3.90 31.25 29.68
N GLY A 22 2.62 31.05 29.36
CA GLY A 22 1.52 31.93 29.79
C GLY A 22 0.44 31.18 30.58
N LYS A 23 0.40 31.45 31.90
CA LYS A 23 -0.47 30.82 32.93
C LYS A 23 -0.16 29.33 33.18
N GLU A 24 0.26 29.06 34.41
CA GLU A 24 0.94 27.85 34.91
C GLU A 24 0.19 26.51 34.76
N ASP A 25 -0.99 26.45 34.14
CA ASP A 25 -1.88 25.28 34.20
C ASP A 25 -2.17 24.60 32.85
N SER A 26 -1.59 25.06 31.73
CA SER A 26 -1.83 24.44 30.41
C SER A 26 -0.70 24.65 29.39
N ALA A 27 0.56 24.51 29.81
CA ALA A 27 1.69 24.60 28.87
C ALA A 27 1.70 23.37 27.93
N LEU A 28 1.39 23.58 26.64
CA LEU A 28 1.52 22.54 25.60
C LEU A 28 2.99 22.32 25.26
N THR A 29 3.37 21.07 25.07
CA THR A 29 4.68 20.70 24.52
C THR A 29 4.62 20.56 23.00
N LEU A 30 5.77 20.58 22.33
CA LEU A 30 5.85 20.26 20.91
C LEU A 30 5.24 18.89 20.59
N SER A 31 5.41 17.88 21.46
CA SER A 31 4.81 16.55 21.23
C SER A 31 3.28 16.55 21.23
N ASP A 32 2.64 17.48 21.95
CA ASP A 32 1.18 17.53 22.07
C ASP A 32 0.50 18.08 20.80
N VAL A 33 1.25 18.83 19.99
CA VAL A 33 0.74 19.49 18.77
C VAL A 33 1.17 18.76 17.50
N LEU A 34 2.17 17.88 17.59
CA LEU A 34 2.57 17.05 16.48
C LEU A 34 1.49 16.03 16.16
N GLN A 35 0.80 16.25 15.04
CA GLN A 35 -0.07 15.23 14.44
C GLN A 35 0.78 14.06 13.95
N ASP A 36 0.31 12.84 14.21
CA ASP A 36 0.79 11.70 13.45
C ASP A 36 0.19 11.76 12.03
N GLY A 37 0.87 11.14 11.07
CA GLY A 37 0.35 11.04 9.69
C GLY A 37 -0.79 10.04 9.54
N PHE A 38 -1.43 9.63 10.64
CA PHE A 38 -2.45 8.59 10.64
C PHE A 38 -3.83 9.21 10.41
N CYS A 39 -4.47 8.79 9.32
CA CYS A 39 -5.87 9.11 9.04
C CYS A 39 -6.69 7.82 9.09
N MET A 40 -7.70 7.79 9.96
CA MET A 40 -8.60 6.63 10.09
C MET A 40 -9.46 6.45 8.84
N GLU A 41 -9.96 7.55 8.26
CA GLU A 41 -10.76 7.52 7.03
C GLU A 41 -9.97 6.88 5.88
N ASP A 42 -8.74 7.33 5.62
CA ASP A 42 -7.86 6.73 4.61
C ASP A 42 -7.59 5.24 4.87
N ALA A 43 -7.50 4.83 6.14
CA ALA A 43 -7.29 3.43 6.50
C ALA A 43 -8.54 2.58 6.21
N CYS A 44 -9.73 3.09 6.52
CA CYS A 44 -11.00 2.45 6.21
C CYS A 44 -11.24 2.36 4.69
N GLU A 45 -11.04 3.45 3.95
CA GLU A 45 -11.19 3.48 2.49
C GLU A 45 -10.28 2.45 1.82
N ARG A 46 -8.99 2.42 2.18
CA ARG A 46 -8.05 1.40 1.67
C ARG A 46 -8.49 -0.02 1.99
N GLN A 47 -9.08 -0.25 3.18
CA GLN A 47 -9.58 -1.56 3.55
C GLN A 47 -10.76 -1.99 2.67
N ASP A 48 -11.68 -1.07 2.38
CA ASP A 48 -12.84 -1.33 1.54
C ASP A 48 -12.46 -1.50 0.07
N GLU A 49 -11.54 -0.68 -0.46
CA GLU A 49 -10.93 -0.88 -1.78
C GLU A 49 -10.27 -2.26 -1.90
N ALA A 50 -9.53 -2.68 -0.87
CA ALA A 50 -8.87 -4.00 -0.86
C ALA A 50 -9.88 -5.15 -0.78
N ARG A 51 -11.02 -4.98 -0.10
CA ARG A 51 -12.11 -5.98 -0.08
C ARG A 51 -12.79 -6.07 -1.45
N ARG A 52 -13.04 -4.92 -2.06
CA ARG A 52 -13.62 -4.81 -3.39
C ARG A 52 -12.76 -5.48 -4.46
N LEU A 53 -11.46 -5.16 -4.49
CA LEU A 53 -10.51 -5.78 -5.42
C LEU A 53 -10.48 -7.31 -5.26
N ARG A 54 -10.53 -7.82 -4.02
CA ARG A 54 -10.58 -9.26 -3.75
C ARG A 54 -11.80 -9.94 -4.38
N ARG A 55 -13.00 -9.34 -4.28
CA ARG A 55 -14.21 -9.86 -4.92
C ARG A 55 -14.09 -9.92 -6.43
N LEU A 56 -13.55 -8.86 -7.05
CA LEU A 56 -13.32 -8.82 -8.49
C LEU A 56 -12.34 -9.91 -8.95
N ILE A 57 -11.27 -10.13 -8.20
CA ILE A 57 -10.29 -11.20 -8.46
C ILE A 57 -10.93 -12.59 -8.33
N GLU A 58 -11.81 -12.78 -7.34
CA GLU A 58 -12.53 -14.05 -7.15
C GLU A 58 -13.42 -14.40 -8.35
N GLY A 59 -14.01 -13.39 -8.99
CA GLY A 59 -14.83 -13.52 -10.20
C GLY A 59 -14.05 -13.76 -11.50
N LEU A 60 -12.72 -13.65 -11.50
CA LEU A 60 -11.91 -13.98 -12.68
C LEU A 60 -11.96 -15.48 -13.00
N PRO A 61 -11.78 -15.87 -14.27
CA PRO A 61 -11.58 -17.27 -14.64
C PRO A 61 -10.45 -17.89 -13.80
N ALA A 62 -10.64 -19.13 -13.35
CA ALA A 62 -9.75 -19.79 -12.37
C ALA A 62 -8.25 -19.70 -12.74
N ARG A 63 -7.95 -19.79 -14.03
CA ARG A 63 -6.58 -19.71 -14.55
C ARG A 63 -5.99 -18.30 -14.48
N GLU A 64 -6.77 -17.28 -14.85
CA GLU A 64 -6.38 -15.88 -14.77
C GLU A 64 -6.26 -15.43 -13.31
N ARG A 65 -7.19 -15.85 -12.46
CA ARG A 65 -7.13 -15.65 -11.01
C ARG A 65 -5.82 -16.18 -10.45
N LYS A 66 -5.47 -17.44 -10.74
CA LYS A 66 -4.21 -18.05 -10.29
C LYS A 66 -3.00 -17.25 -10.78
N LEU A 67 -3.01 -16.81 -12.04
CA LEU A 67 -1.94 -15.99 -12.61
C LEU A 67 -1.79 -14.65 -11.89
N ILE A 68 -2.89 -13.94 -11.62
CA ILE A 68 -2.88 -12.64 -10.91
C ILE A 68 -2.39 -12.81 -9.46
N LEU A 69 -2.86 -13.84 -8.75
CA LEU A 69 -2.41 -14.12 -7.38
C LEU A 69 -0.88 -14.36 -7.29
N LEU A 70 -0.30 -15.01 -8.30
CA LEU A 70 1.15 -15.25 -8.40
C LEU A 70 1.92 -13.97 -8.79
N ARG A 71 1.45 -13.26 -9.82
CA ARG A 71 2.12 -12.06 -10.35
C ARG A 71 2.22 -10.92 -9.33
N TYR A 72 1.21 -10.78 -8.48
CA TYR A 72 1.09 -9.67 -7.53
C TYR A 72 1.25 -10.08 -6.06
N GLY A 73 1.55 -11.36 -5.79
CA GLY A 73 1.82 -11.84 -4.43
C GLY A 73 0.60 -11.81 -3.49
N LEU A 74 -0.62 -11.85 -4.04
CA LEU A 74 -1.86 -11.68 -3.29
C LEU A 74 -2.29 -12.92 -2.49
N ALA A 75 -1.47 -13.97 -2.50
CA ALA A 75 -1.69 -15.21 -1.76
C ALA A 75 -0.62 -15.47 -0.68
N GLY A 76 0.07 -14.42 -0.19
CA GLY A 76 1.07 -14.51 0.88
C GLY A 76 2.47 -14.95 0.42
N GLN A 77 2.67 -15.07 -0.89
CA GLN A 77 3.96 -15.31 -1.53
C GLN A 77 4.48 -14.02 -2.17
N PRO A 78 5.81 -13.85 -2.36
CA PRO A 78 6.33 -12.71 -3.09
C PRO A 78 5.80 -12.68 -4.54
N PRO A 79 5.66 -11.48 -5.13
CA PRO A 79 5.23 -11.35 -6.52
C PRO A 79 6.26 -12.01 -7.46
N LEU A 80 5.77 -12.82 -8.40
CA LEU A 80 6.58 -13.48 -9.41
C LEU A 80 6.60 -12.67 -10.70
N THR A 81 7.71 -12.66 -11.43
CA THR A 81 7.80 -12.13 -12.80
C THR A 81 6.97 -12.94 -13.79
N GLN A 82 6.72 -12.39 -14.98
CA GLN A 82 6.05 -13.13 -16.06
C GLN A 82 6.81 -14.41 -16.44
N LEU A 83 8.15 -14.37 -16.43
CA LEU A 83 8.99 -15.53 -16.77
C LEU A 83 8.90 -16.62 -15.70
N GLU A 84 9.01 -16.26 -14.43
CA GLU A 84 8.86 -17.21 -13.31
C GLU A 84 7.45 -17.80 -13.26
N THR A 85 6.43 -16.97 -13.48
CA THR A 85 5.03 -17.43 -13.57
C THR A 85 4.84 -18.39 -14.74
N ALA A 86 5.48 -18.11 -15.89
CA ALA A 86 5.43 -18.96 -17.07
C ALA A 86 6.06 -20.34 -16.82
N GLN A 87 7.20 -20.38 -16.13
CA GLN A 87 7.86 -21.61 -15.70
C GLN A 87 6.98 -22.42 -14.76
N LEU A 88 6.39 -21.78 -13.74
CA LEU A 88 5.52 -22.43 -12.77
C LEU A 88 4.23 -22.99 -13.39
N LEU A 89 3.62 -22.24 -14.31
CA LEU A 89 2.39 -22.62 -15.01
C LEU A 89 2.63 -23.48 -16.27
N GLN A 90 3.89 -23.78 -16.59
CA GLN A 90 4.31 -24.54 -17.77
C GLN A 90 3.70 -24.02 -19.09
N ILE A 91 3.79 -22.71 -19.29
CA ILE A 91 3.34 -22.03 -20.51
C ILE A 91 4.37 -21.03 -21.00
N SER A 92 4.20 -20.50 -22.21
CA SER A 92 5.10 -19.47 -22.71
C SER A 92 4.91 -18.14 -21.97
N ARG A 93 6.00 -17.39 -21.80
CA ARG A 93 5.98 -16.01 -21.27
C ARG A 93 5.00 -15.13 -22.05
N SER A 94 4.98 -15.24 -23.38
CA SER A 94 4.05 -14.47 -24.23
C SER A 94 2.59 -14.84 -23.95
N TYR A 95 2.30 -16.08 -23.56
CA TYR A 95 0.94 -16.46 -23.18
C TYR A 95 0.55 -15.94 -21.80
N VAL A 96 1.48 -15.95 -20.82
CA VAL A 96 1.29 -15.25 -19.54
C VAL A 96 0.95 -13.78 -19.77
N SER A 97 1.71 -13.08 -20.61
CA SER A 97 1.46 -11.66 -20.94
C SER A 97 0.06 -11.41 -21.50
N ARG A 98 -0.41 -12.28 -22.40
CA ARG A 98 -1.78 -12.19 -22.96
C ARG A 98 -2.86 -12.42 -21.90
N LEU A 99 -2.70 -13.45 -21.06
CA LEU A 99 -3.64 -13.74 -19.96
C LEU A 99 -3.65 -12.61 -18.92
N GLU A 100 -2.49 -12.06 -18.57
CA GLU A 100 -2.37 -10.93 -17.64
C GLU A 100 -3.09 -9.70 -18.19
N THR A 101 -2.87 -9.37 -19.46
CA THR A 101 -3.56 -8.25 -20.12
C THR A 101 -5.07 -8.44 -20.13
N HIS A 102 -5.55 -9.66 -20.41
CA HIS A 102 -6.97 -9.96 -20.40
C HIS A 102 -7.57 -9.81 -18.99
N ALA A 103 -6.92 -10.40 -17.98
CA ALA A 103 -7.35 -10.34 -16.59
C ALA A 103 -7.38 -8.89 -16.07
N LEU A 104 -6.34 -8.09 -16.35
CA LEU A 104 -6.29 -6.68 -15.96
C LEU A 104 -7.39 -5.85 -16.61
N ASN A 105 -7.73 -6.13 -17.87
CA ASN A 105 -8.85 -5.46 -18.54
C ASN A 105 -10.20 -5.83 -17.90
N GLN A 106 -10.40 -7.10 -17.53
CA GLN A 106 -11.59 -7.56 -16.81
C GLN A 106 -11.71 -6.87 -15.44
N LEU A 107 -10.63 -6.86 -14.66
CA LEU A 107 -10.57 -6.18 -13.36
C LEU A 107 -10.84 -4.68 -13.50
N ARG A 108 -10.26 -4.02 -14.50
CA ARG A 108 -10.50 -2.59 -14.77
C ARG A 108 -11.96 -2.31 -15.09
N LYS A 109 -12.61 -3.16 -15.90
CA LYS A 109 -14.03 -3.01 -16.23
C LYS A 109 -14.91 -3.15 -14.98
N GLY A 110 -14.67 -4.20 -14.17
CA GLY A 110 -15.39 -4.38 -12.90
C GLY A 110 -15.14 -3.23 -11.93
N TRP A 111 -13.91 -2.72 -11.88
CA TRP A 111 -13.55 -1.56 -11.07
C TRP A 111 -14.22 -0.26 -11.53
N LEU A 112 -14.52 -0.09 -12.82
CA LEU A 112 -15.24 1.11 -13.26
C LEU A 112 -16.76 0.97 -13.07
N GLN A 113 -17.30 -0.25 -13.11
CA GLN A 113 -18.73 -0.50 -12.95
C GLN A 113 -19.20 -0.44 -11.49
N GLU A 114 -18.39 -0.91 -10.56
CA GLU A 114 -18.73 -0.90 -9.13
C GLU A 114 -18.32 0.40 -8.41
N SER A 115 -17.63 1.33 -9.09
CA SER A 115 -17.33 2.61 -8.47
C SER A 115 -18.65 3.38 -8.49
N PRO A 116 -19.22 3.73 -7.31
CA PRO A 116 -20.31 4.68 -7.31
C PRO A 116 -19.77 5.92 -8.00
N GLY A 117 -20.51 6.45 -8.98
CA GLY A 117 -20.22 7.77 -9.50
C GLY A 117 -20.14 8.73 -8.31
N GLU A 118 -19.10 9.55 -8.30
CA GLU A 118 -19.13 10.82 -7.57
C GLU A 118 -20.40 11.62 -7.93
#